data_AF-A0A1I1GZL1-F1
#
_entry.id   AF-A0A1I1GZL1-F1
#
_cell.length_a   1.000
_cell.length_b   1.000
_cell.length_c   1.000
_cell.angle_alpha   90.00
_cell.angle_beta   90.00
_cell.angle_gamma   90.00
#
_symmetry.space_group_name_H-M   'P 1'
#
loop_
_entity.id
_entity.type
_entity.pdbx_description
1 polymer ?
#
loop_
_entity_poly.entity_id
_entity_poly.type
_entity_poly.pdbx_seq_one_letter_code
_entity_poly.pdbx_strand_id
1 'polypeptide(L)'
;MPLASLVARFRSHPIATTLELGSVVVCLALFVTTFALLLSGAPATGAAGARTGTAETAWLAVVGVGAVFVLFWTALVPLYERLVY
;
A
#
# COMPACT_ATOMS: atom_id res chain seq x y z
N MET A 1 -10.66 -18.77 -2.85
CA MET A 1 -11.38 -18.81 -4.14
C MET A 1 -10.49 -19.46 -5.20
N PRO A 2 -11.00 -20.34 -6.06
CA PRO A 2 -10.20 -20.91 -7.14
C PRO A 2 -9.81 -19.80 -8.15
N LEU A 3 -8.61 -19.87 -8.72
CA LEU A 3 -8.09 -18.87 -9.68
C LEU A 3 -9.04 -18.64 -10.86
N ALA A 4 -9.74 -19.68 -11.29
CA ALA A 4 -10.76 -19.62 -12.34
C ALA A 4 -11.92 -18.65 -12.00
N SER A 5 -12.29 -18.53 -10.72
CA SER A 5 -13.36 -17.62 -10.26
C SER A 5 -12.89 -16.16 -10.23
N LEU A 6 -11.60 -15.93 -9.97
CA LEU A 6 -10.98 -14.60 -10.03
C LEU A 6 -10.96 -14.08 -11.48
N VAL A 7 -10.57 -14.93 -12.43
CA VAL A 7 -10.54 -14.60 -13.87
C VAL A 7 -11.95 -14.29 -14.40
N ALA A 8 -12.97 -15.01 -13.93
CA ALA A 8 -14.36 -14.73 -14.30
C ALA A 8 -14.85 -13.36 -13.77
N ARG A 9 -14.46 -12.97 -12.55
CA ARG A 9 -14.75 -11.64 -11.98
C ARG A 9 -14.02 -10.52 -12.71
N PHE A 10 -12.75 -10.73 -13.10
CA PHE A 10 -12.01 -9.77 -13.92
C PHE A 10 -12.70 -9.47 -15.26
N ARG A 11 -13.39 -10.43 -15.85
CA ARG A 11 -14.13 -10.20 -17.10
C ARG A 11 -15.44 -9.45 -16.91
N SER A 12 -16.11 -9.60 -15.77
CA SER A 12 -17.40 -8.95 -15.51
C SER A 12 -17.25 -7.54 -14.94
N HIS A 13 -16.27 -7.33 -14.04
CA HIS A 13 -16.00 -6.05 -13.40
C HIS A 13 -14.48 -5.83 -13.30
N PRO A 14 -13.82 -5.54 -14.43
CA PRO A 14 -12.35 -5.49 -14.51
C PRO A 14 -11.76 -4.46 -13.56
N ILE A 15 -12.41 -3.31 -13.40
CA ILE A 15 -11.92 -2.21 -12.56
C ILE A 15 -12.02 -2.59 -11.09
N ALA A 16 -13.20 -3.01 -10.62
CA ALA A 16 -13.40 -3.41 -9.22
C ALA A 16 -12.48 -4.57 -8.80
N THR A 17 -12.34 -5.58 -9.66
CA THR A 17 -11.48 -6.74 -9.36
C THR A 17 -10.00 -6.36 -9.32
N THR A 18 -9.55 -5.44 -10.19
CA THR A 18 -8.18 -4.91 -10.17
C THR A 18 -7.91 -4.10 -8.90
N LEU A 19 -8.88 -3.29 -8.46
CA LEU A 19 -8.77 -2.48 -7.24
C LEU A 19 -8.67 -3.37 -5.98
N GLU A 20 -9.51 -4.39 -5.87
CA GLU A 20 -9.47 -5.34 -4.75
C GLU A 20 -8.15 -6.11 -4.72
N LEU A 21 -7.74 -6.70 -5.84
CA LEU A 21 -6.53 -7.51 -5.88
C LEU A 21 -5.27 -6.66 -5.71
N GLY A 22 -5.23 -5.48 -6.33
CA GLY A 22 -4.15 -4.52 -6.17
C GLY A 22 -4.00 -4.08 -4.71
N SER A 23 -5.11 -3.89 -4.00
CA SER A 23 -5.11 -3.54 -2.58
C SER A 23 -4.50 -4.62 -1.70
N VAL A 24 -4.83 -5.88 -1.96
CA VAL A 24 -4.23 -7.02 -1.25
C VAL A 24 -2.73 -7.06 -1.48
N VAL A 25 -2.27 -6.85 -2.72
CA VAL A 25 -0.84 -6.83 -3.06
C VAL A 25 -0.12 -5.68 -2.37
N VAL A 26 -0.68 -4.46 -2.37
CA VAL A 26 -0.10 -3.30 -1.68
C VAL A 26 -0.01 -3.54 -0.17
N CYS A 27 -1.07 -4.08 0.44
CA CYS A 27 -1.05 -4.43 1.86
C CYS A 27 0.02 -5.49 2.18
N LEU A 28 0.15 -6.54 1.37
CA LEU A 28 1.18 -7.55 1.56
C LEU A 28 2.58 -6.94 1.45
N ALA A 29 2.82 -6.09 0.46
CA ALA A 29 4.11 -5.42 0.30
C ALA A 29 4.43 -4.54 1.51
N LEU A 30 3.50 -3.67 1.93
CA LEU A 30 3.66 -2.83 3.12
C LEU A 30 3.93 -3.65 4.38
N PHE A 31 3.22 -4.76 4.57
CA PHE A 31 3.41 -5.65 5.71
C PHE A 31 4.79 -6.30 5.70
N VAL A 32 5.18 -6.91 4.58
CA VAL A 32 6.49 -7.58 4.44
C VAL A 32 7.63 -6.59 4.63
N THR A 33 7.54 -5.39 4.04
CA THR A 33 8.55 -4.34 4.21
C THR A 33 8.61 -3.86 5.64
N THR A 34 7.48 -3.60 6.29
CA THR A 34 7.43 -3.18 7.70
C THR A 34 8.03 -4.25 8.60
N PHE A 35 7.68 -5.51 8.40
CA PHE A 35 8.21 -6.64 9.16
C PHE A 35 9.73 -6.77 9.00
N ALA A 36 10.25 -6.67 7.77
CA ALA A 36 11.67 -6.70 7.50
C ALA A 36 12.41 -5.52 8.15
N LEU A 37 11.82 -4.31 8.15
CA LEU A 37 12.38 -3.14 8.82
C LEU A 37 12.36 -3.28 10.35
N LEU A 38 11.33 -3.91 10.92
CA LEU A 38 11.31 -4.20 12.36
C LEU A 38 12.41 -5.18 12.77
N LEU A 39 12.70 -6.19 11.92
CA LEU A 39 13.79 -7.13 12.15
C LEU A 39 15.18 -6.45 12.09
N SER A 40 15.34 -5.37 11.33
CA SER A 40 16.60 -4.64 11.22
C SER A 40 16.80 -3.58 12.32
N GLY A 41 15.77 -3.33 13.14
CA GLY A 41 15.83 -2.44 14.29
C GLY A 41 14.77 -1.34 14.24
N ALA A 42 14.37 -0.85 15.42
CA ALA A 42 13.41 0.24 15.54
C ALA A 42 13.98 1.54 14.91
N PRO A 43 13.11 2.42 14.37
CA PRO A 43 13.56 3.72 13.87
C PRO A 43 14.30 4.47 14.99
N ALA A 44 15.54 4.86 14.73
CA ALA A 44 16.34 5.62 15.69
C ALA A 44 15.76 7.03 15.84
N THR A 45 14.98 7.28 16.89
CA THR A 45 14.41 8.60 17.22
C THR A 45 15.39 9.53 17.95
N GLY A 46 16.70 9.24 17.87
CA GLY A 46 17.73 9.99 18.56
C GLY A 46 18.07 11.30 17.86
N ALA A 47 17.62 12.41 18.45
CA ALA A 47 18.06 13.77 18.11
C ALA A 47 19.58 13.91 18.29
N ALA A 48 20.36 13.62 17.24
CA ALA A 48 21.76 14.01 17.12
C ALA A 48 22.19 14.02 15.65
N GLY A 49 22.13 15.20 15.03
CA GLY A 49 22.96 15.58 13.88
C GLY A 49 22.76 14.77 12.59
N ALA A 50 21.85 15.24 11.74
CA ALA A 50 21.98 15.26 10.28
C ALA A 50 22.76 14.09 9.63
N ARG A 51 22.29 12.87 9.80
CA ARG A 51 22.61 11.78 8.89
C ARG A 51 21.38 10.91 8.70
N THR A 52 20.58 11.28 7.71
CA THR A 52 19.46 10.48 7.21
C THR A 52 20.03 9.13 6.77
N GLY A 53 19.93 8.12 7.64
CA GLY A 53 20.36 6.77 7.33
C GLY A 53 19.39 6.13 6.35
N THR A 54 19.84 5.17 5.56
CA THR A 54 19.01 4.36 4.66
C THR A 54 17.79 3.74 5.36
N ALA A 55 17.92 3.41 6.64
CA ALA A 55 16.83 2.89 7.47
C ALA A 55 15.72 3.93 7.71
N GLU A 56 16.06 5.19 7.98
CA GLU A 56 15.07 6.27 8.17
C GLU A 56 14.32 6.56 6.88
N THR A 57 15.04 6.64 5.74
CA THR A 57 14.40 6.81 4.43
C THR A 57 13.45 5.66 4.09
N ALA A 58 13.76 4.44 4.51
CA ALA A 58 12.90 3.27 4.27
C ALA A 58 11.62 3.33 5.11
N TRP A 59 11.70 3.74 6.37
CA TRP A 59 10.52 3.96 7.21
C TRP A 59 9.62 5.06 6.66
N LEU A 60 10.20 6.19 6.22
CA LEU A 60 9.46 7.26 5.57
C LEU A 60 8.80 6.81 4.26
N ALA A 61 9.47 5.96 3.47
CA ALA A 61 8.90 5.40 2.26
C ALA A 61 7.68 4.53 2.56
N VAL A 62 7.75 3.66 3.58
CA VAL A 62 6.60 2.83 4.03
C VAL A 62 5.42 3.71 4.43
N VAL A 63 5.67 4.74 5.25
CA VAL A 63 4.62 5.69 5.69
C VAL A 63 4.04 6.46 4.50
N GLY A 64 4.89 6.93 3.59
CA GLY A 64 4.46 7.65 2.39
C GLY A 64 3.59 6.80 1.48
N VAL A 65 3.98 5.55 1.22
CA VAL A 65 3.19 4.61 0.41
C VAL A 65 1.86 4.30 1.11
N GLY A 66 1.87 4.06 2.43
CA GLY A 66 0.66 3.85 3.22
C GLY A 66 -0.30 5.05 3.16
N ALA A 67 0.21 6.27 3.31
CA ALA A 67 -0.59 7.49 3.24
C ALA A 67 -1.23 7.68 1.85
N VAL A 68 -0.47 7.47 0.77
CA VAL A 68 -0.99 7.53 -0.61
C VAL A 68 -2.08 6.49 -0.82
N PHE A 69 -1.87 5.26 -0.33
CA PHE A 69 -2.86 4.20 -0.43
C PHE A 69 -4.16 4.50 0.33
N VAL A 70 -4.06 5.14 1.50
CA VAL A 70 -5.23 5.63 2.24
C VAL A 70 -5.95 6.71 1.44
N LEU A 71 -5.26 7.72 0.90
CA LEU A 71 -5.88 8.77 0.09
C LEU A 71 -6.56 8.21 -1.17
N PHE A 72 -5.94 7.22 -1.79
CA PHE A 72 -6.50 6.51 -2.93
C PHE A 72 -7.87 5.92 -2.59
N TRP A 73 -8.00 5.16 -1.50
CA TRP A 73 -9.26 4.52 -1.12
C TRP A 73 -10.29 5.48 -0.51
N THR A 74 -9.84 6.48 0.25
CA THR A 74 -10.75 7.37 0.99
C THR A 74 -11.28 8.52 0.15
N ALA A 75 -10.50 9.00 -0.83
CA ALA A 75 -10.86 10.17 -1.62
C ALA A 75 -10.94 9.86 -3.12
N LEU A 76 -9.94 9.17 -3.69
CA LEU A 76 -9.87 8.99 -5.13
C LEU A 76 -10.91 7.99 -5.66
N VAL A 77 -11.08 6.84 -5.01
CA VAL A 77 -12.09 5.83 -5.40
C VAL A 77 -13.50 6.40 -5.32
N PRO A 78 -13.94 7.03 -4.20
CA PRO A 78 -15.26 7.65 -4.13
C PRO A 78 -15.46 8.78 -5.16
N LEU A 79 -14.41 9.55 -5.45
CA LEU A 79 -14.47 10.59 -6.47
C LEU A 79 -14.64 10.00 -7.88
N TYR A 80 -13.89 8.94 -8.20
CA TYR A 80 -14.02 8.23 -9.48
C TYR A 80 -15.43 7.67 -9.65
N GLU A 81 -15.96 6.99 -8.62
CA GLU A 81 -17.32 6.45 -8.65
C GLU A 81 -18.33 7.56 -8.94
N ARG A 82 -18.23 8.71 -8.24
CA ARG A 82 -19.14 9.86 -8.45
C ARG A 82 -19.03 10.50 -9.84
N LEU A 83 -17.89 10.39 -10.52
CA LEU A 83 -17.67 11.03 -11.83
C LEU A 83 -18.05 10.12 -13.00
N VAL A 84 -18.08 8.80 -12.79
CA VAL A 84 -18.26 7.80 -13.86
C VAL A 84 -19.56 7.01 -13.73
N TYR A 85 -20.09 6.85 -12.51
CA TYR A 85 -21.38 6.22 -12.21
C TYR A 85 -22.40 7.24 -11.71
#